data_AF-A0A1G0XVP4-F1
#
_entry.id   AF-A0A1G0XVP4-F1
#
_cell.length_a   1.000
_cell.length_b   1.000
_cell.length_c   1.000
_cell.angle_alpha   90.00
_cell.angle_beta   90.00
_cell.angle_gamma   90.00
#
_symmetry.space_group_name_H-M   'P 1'
#
loop_
_entity.id
_entity.type
_entity.pdbx_description
1 polymer ?
#
loop_
_entity_poly.entity_id
_entity_poly.type
_entity_poly.pdbx_seq_one_letter_code
_entity_poly.pdbx_strand_id
1 'polypeptide(L)'
;MPCKKTILLVLLFCAFHPCLFCDEAVGPIRQSVNPPLVESKIGYLTALSDLDIEPDSTRIFIAPQTRLPIMQDSGDFYYFLVKIDTSDVCCKIPKYQKYMILMDPSKDKSYMYFRGGIEAEIVPFLISSGEEMPILSSNDNYFFVAVKRRGFSATIKIPRDSKGVSISRESAFAKLSVEQKKKGLEYFNGSWMTPAKAQELRNSQLDKETLRQKRWDALKKQAGSGILILKDGRIIHGTYRGGDKVSIFFESQGDTLQYRIEDVADIDYEKAVSMGNLDSAATLVAQAKGRVDEYPGHARRFLEQAQSFLIKVNPSFTELMGKAMDLGAQVKSMNEGIDSSLKKKNLAIYNYEVFPAAILDYHLKSGHILAGKSWINPEQLCKRCSGGGEISCAKCQAAGKVNKKCPKCDNGRIACHLCEGSGHKVCNICGGLGEFLRTCTRCGGSGVISGYYSYPCGPYLYLSSGAVMVVGTVSPFYYYPNYATRTCPACNGTGRMSTVCSYCGGIGKMVCPKTEKCDLCNGVGFTKVMCPDCEGRGKVTCPDCKGKGFSGAAQKAPGEDEKSPAPSGAAPASGGKSQTMVP
;
A
#
# COMPACT_ATOMS: atom_id res chain seq x y z
N MET A 1 14.65 -62.72 29.06
CA MET A 1 16.09 -62.38 28.99
C MET A 1 16.32 -60.95 28.45
N PRO A 2 16.24 -59.88 29.27
CA PRO A 2 16.62 -58.52 28.84
C PRO A 2 17.85 -57.93 29.58
N CYS A 3 18.49 -58.68 30.47
CA CYS A 3 19.53 -58.14 31.37
C CYS A 3 20.92 -57.98 30.73
N LYS A 4 21.17 -58.55 29.55
CA LYS A 4 22.51 -58.55 28.91
C LYS A 4 22.82 -57.29 28.09
N LYS A 5 21.81 -56.51 27.66
CA LYS A 5 22.05 -55.30 26.85
C LYS A 5 22.40 -54.07 27.71
N THR A 6 21.92 -54.00 28.95
CA THR A 6 22.21 -52.87 29.85
C THR A 6 23.65 -52.90 30.37
N ILE A 7 24.21 -54.09 30.63
CA ILE A 7 25.59 -54.24 31.13
C ILE A 7 26.62 -53.86 30.07
N LEU A 8 26.36 -54.18 28.79
CA LEU A 8 27.26 -53.81 27.69
C LEU A 8 27.30 -52.29 27.47
N LEU A 9 26.17 -51.60 27.69
CA LEU A 9 26.07 -50.14 27.49
C LEU A 9 26.74 -49.35 28.62
N VAL A 10 26.69 -49.87 29.85
CA VAL A 10 27.44 -49.29 31.00
C VAL A 10 28.94 -49.50 30.82
N LEU A 11 29.38 -50.67 30.35
CA LEU A 11 30.81 -50.94 30.11
C LEU A 11 31.38 -50.12 28.93
N LEU A 12 30.60 -49.89 27.88
CA LEU A 12 30.98 -48.99 26.78
C LEU A 12 31.05 -47.52 27.23
N PHE A 13 30.20 -47.10 28.16
CA PHE A 13 30.25 -45.74 28.72
C PHE A 13 31.50 -45.52 29.59
N CYS A 14 31.94 -46.54 30.32
CA CYS A 14 33.18 -46.47 31.11
C CYS A 14 34.45 -46.54 30.25
N ALA A 15 34.44 -47.26 29.11
CA ALA A 15 35.60 -47.40 28.25
C ALA A 15 35.90 -46.15 27.38
N PHE A 16 34.90 -45.28 27.14
CA PHE A 16 35.04 -44.06 26.34
C PHE A 16 35.25 -42.77 27.15
N HIS A 17 35.51 -42.85 28.47
CA HIS A 17 35.86 -41.69 29.32
C HIS A 17 37.17 -41.92 30.10
N PRO A 18 38.35 -41.94 29.46
CA PRO A 18 39.62 -42.14 30.16
C PRO A 18 40.16 -40.88 30.88
N CYS A 19 39.33 -39.89 31.24
CA CYS A 19 39.82 -38.57 31.71
C CYS A 19 39.28 -38.07 33.05
N LEU A 20 38.72 -38.92 33.92
CA LEU A 20 38.11 -38.44 35.19
C LEU A 20 38.99 -38.50 36.45
N PHE A 21 40.26 -38.93 36.38
CA PHE A 21 41.13 -39.01 37.58
C PHE A 21 42.59 -38.63 37.32
N CYS A 22 42.82 -37.52 36.63
CA CYS A 22 44.08 -36.78 36.79
C CYS A 22 43.75 -35.48 37.55
N ASP A 23 43.78 -35.55 38.88
CA ASP A 23 43.99 -34.37 39.73
C ASP A 23 45.42 -33.87 39.50
N GLU A 24 45.69 -33.32 38.32
CA GLU A 24 46.75 -32.32 38.22
C GLU A 24 46.31 -31.19 39.13
N ALA A 25 47.09 -30.94 40.19
CA ALA A 25 46.89 -29.80 41.07
C ALA A 25 46.67 -28.58 40.18
N VAL A 26 45.41 -28.11 40.11
CA VAL A 26 45.01 -26.98 39.28
C VAL A 26 45.80 -25.80 39.83
N GLY A 27 46.94 -25.51 39.21
CA GLY A 27 47.69 -24.31 39.47
C GLY A 27 46.73 -23.12 39.39
N PRO A 28 46.95 -22.06 40.16
CA PRO A 28 46.01 -20.94 40.26
C PRO A 28 45.54 -20.54 38.86
N ILE A 29 44.24 -20.70 38.61
CA ILE A 29 43.62 -20.42 37.32
C ILE A 29 44.04 -19.01 36.94
N ARG A 30 44.92 -18.88 35.93
CA ARG A 30 45.33 -17.58 35.42
C ARG A 30 44.10 -16.92 34.82
N GLN A 31 43.43 -16.07 35.59
CA GLN A 31 42.32 -15.27 35.10
C GLN A 31 42.82 -14.47 33.89
N SER A 32 42.16 -14.62 32.75
CA SER A 32 42.46 -13.84 31.55
C SER A 32 42.19 -12.36 31.86
N VAL A 33 43.23 -11.55 31.91
CA VAL A 33 43.11 -10.10 32.13
C VAL A 33 42.52 -9.47 30.87
N ASN A 34 41.23 -9.13 30.94
CA ASN A 34 40.50 -8.44 29.88
C ASN A 34 40.46 -6.94 30.15
N PRO A 35 40.32 -6.08 29.13
CA PRO A 35 40.12 -4.65 29.34
C PRO A 35 38.87 -4.43 30.20
N PRO A 36 38.91 -3.45 31.11
CA PRO A 36 37.74 -3.14 31.92
C PRO A 36 36.59 -2.70 31.02
N LEU A 37 35.36 -3.02 31.41
CA LEU A 37 34.16 -2.66 30.66
C LEU A 37 34.02 -1.14 30.47
N VAL A 38 34.43 -0.40 31.50
CA VAL A 38 34.44 1.06 31.56
C VAL A 38 35.78 1.48 32.13
N GLU A 39 36.48 2.39 31.47
CA GLU A 39 37.68 3.00 32.05
C GLU A 39 37.30 3.91 33.21
N SER A 40 37.87 3.65 34.39
CA SER A 40 37.68 4.54 35.54
C SER A 40 38.69 5.67 35.54
N LYS A 41 38.21 6.90 35.79
CA LYS A 41 39.04 8.08 36.06
C LYS A 41 39.52 8.16 37.51
N ILE A 42 38.88 7.43 38.43
CA ILE A 42 39.16 7.47 39.88
C ILE A 42 40.14 6.36 40.26
N GLY A 43 39.95 5.18 39.68
CA GLY A 43 40.75 3.99 39.95
C GLY A 43 39.92 2.71 39.90
N TYR A 44 40.50 1.64 40.39
CA TYR A 44 39.94 0.29 40.37
C TYR A 44 39.99 -0.29 41.76
N LEU A 45 38.94 -1.00 42.16
CA LEU A 45 38.96 -1.87 43.32
C LEU A 45 39.30 -3.29 42.89
N THR A 46 40.19 -3.96 43.61
CA THR A 46 40.47 -5.38 43.42
C THR A 46 40.12 -6.13 44.70
N ALA A 47 39.26 -7.13 44.59
CA ALA A 47 38.92 -8.02 45.71
C ALA A 47 40.10 -8.96 46.01
N LEU A 48 40.61 -8.95 47.24
CA LEU A 48 41.71 -9.78 47.71
C LEU A 48 41.26 -11.18 48.16
N SER A 49 39.97 -11.32 48.46
CA SER A 49 39.26 -12.55 48.79
C SER A 49 37.84 -12.45 48.24
N ASP A 50 37.08 -13.54 48.26
CA ASP A 50 35.65 -13.48 48.00
C ASP A 50 34.99 -12.51 49.01
N LEU A 51 34.15 -11.61 48.51
CA LEU A 51 33.53 -10.54 49.28
C LEU A 51 32.02 -10.56 49.05
N ASP A 52 31.27 -10.79 50.12
CA ASP A 52 29.82 -10.65 50.13
C ASP A 52 29.46 -9.21 50.48
N ILE A 53 28.90 -8.49 49.51
CA ILE A 53 28.40 -7.14 49.73
C ILE A 53 26.99 -7.22 50.30
N GLU A 54 26.87 -6.99 51.60
CA GLU A 54 25.59 -6.92 52.30
C GLU A 54 24.77 -5.70 51.83
N PRO A 55 23.48 -5.87 51.54
CA PRO A 55 22.62 -4.78 51.11
C PRO A 55 22.16 -3.91 52.29
N ASP A 56 21.97 -2.61 52.06
CA ASP A 56 21.43 -1.68 53.07
C ASP A 56 19.97 -1.98 53.47
N SER A 57 19.27 -2.78 52.66
CA SER A 57 17.88 -3.18 52.87
C SER A 57 17.69 -4.65 52.48
N THR A 58 16.76 -5.33 53.14
CA THR A 58 16.55 -6.78 52.93
C THR A 58 15.51 -7.08 51.86
N ARG A 59 14.69 -6.09 51.46
CA ARG A 59 13.58 -6.27 50.51
C ARG A 59 13.36 -5.04 49.65
N ILE A 60 12.85 -5.27 48.45
CA ILE A 60 12.40 -4.22 47.53
C ILE A 60 11.07 -4.60 46.88
N PHE A 61 10.24 -3.60 46.60
CA PHE A 61 9.06 -3.75 45.76
C PHE A 61 9.40 -3.46 44.28
N ILE A 62 9.29 -4.48 43.44
CA ILE A 62 9.39 -4.36 41.98
C ILE A 62 8.02 -3.96 41.45
N ALA A 63 7.94 -2.79 40.82
CA ALA A 63 6.69 -2.26 40.28
C ALA A 63 6.14 -3.13 39.13
N PRO A 64 4.81 -3.14 38.90
CA PRO A 64 4.23 -3.77 37.72
C PRO A 64 4.74 -3.14 36.43
N GLN A 65 4.65 -3.88 35.34
CA GLN A 65 5.13 -3.52 34.00
C GLN A 65 6.64 -3.26 33.91
N THR A 66 7.41 -3.68 34.91
CA THR A 66 8.88 -3.61 34.89
C THR A 66 9.43 -4.76 34.06
N ARG A 67 10.52 -4.50 33.32
CA ARG A 67 11.29 -5.53 32.62
C ARG A 67 12.68 -5.60 33.22
N LEU A 68 13.06 -6.75 33.77
CA LEU A 68 14.36 -6.95 34.42
C LEU A 68 15.17 -8.06 33.74
N PRO A 69 16.50 -7.95 33.70
CA PRO A 69 17.37 -9.01 33.21
C PRO A 69 17.39 -10.20 34.18
N ILE A 70 17.28 -11.42 33.64
CA ILE A 70 17.42 -12.65 34.44
C ILE A 70 18.91 -12.94 34.59
N MET A 71 19.43 -12.81 35.80
CA MET A 71 20.83 -13.10 36.11
C MET A 71 21.06 -14.61 36.21
N GLN A 72 20.23 -15.27 37.01
CA GLN A 72 20.32 -16.71 37.21
C GLN A 72 18.94 -17.31 37.36
N ASP A 73 18.72 -18.37 36.61
CA ASP A 73 17.55 -19.23 36.69
C ASP A 73 17.98 -20.49 37.46
N SER A 74 17.69 -20.53 38.76
CA SER A 74 17.87 -21.72 39.60
C SER A 74 16.60 -22.56 39.58
N GLY A 75 16.65 -23.82 40.03
CA GLY A 75 15.46 -24.68 40.13
C GLY A 75 14.32 -23.99 40.90
N ASP A 76 14.65 -23.37 42.04
CA ASP A 76 13.67 -22.84 42.99
C ASP A 76 13.52 -21.31 42.99
N PHE A 77 14.47 -20.57 42.39
CA PHE A 77 14.52 -19.12 42.45
C PHE A 77 14.99 -18.49 41.15
N TYR A 78 14.57 -17.26 40.92
CA TYR A 78 15.19 -16.34 39.95
C TYR A 78 16.02 -15.29 40.68
N TYR A 79 17.18 -14.97 40.10
CA TYR A 79 17.98 -13.82 40.49
C TYR A 79 17.87 -12.72 39.44
N PHE A 80 17.68 -11.48 39.89
CA PHE A 80 17.53 -10.29 39.06
C PHE A 80 18.51 -9.21 39.49
N LEU A 81 18.89 -8.34 38.56
CA LEU A 81 19.46 -7.03 38.90
C LEU A 81 18.33 -6.01 38.92
N VAL A 82 18.18 -5.31 40.05
CA VAL A 82 17.20 -4.25 40.23
C VAL A 82 17.93 -2.95 40.54
N LYS A 83 17.63 -1.90 39.79
CA LYS A 83 18.24 -0.59 40.00
C LYS A 83 17.51 0.15 41.13
N ILE A 84 18.27 0.56 42.15
CA ILE A 84 17.83 1.40 43.28
C ILE A 84 18.72 2.64 43.28
N ASP A 85 18.12 3.79 43.00
CA ASP A 85 18.81 5.07 42.85
C ASP A 85 19.99 5.00 41.87
N THR A 86 21.22 5.05 42.38
CA THR A 86 22.47 5.05 41.61
C THR A 86 23.17 3.69 41.57
N SER A 87 22.62 2.67 42.22
CA SER A 87 23.21 1.33 42.30
C SER A 87 22.24 0.23 41.85
N ASP A 88 22.78 -0.91 41.46
CA ASP A 88 22.04 -2.13 41.18
C ASP A 88 22.23 -3.09 42.36
N VAL A 89 21.14 -3.74 42.76
CA VAL A 89 21.15 -4.78 43.79
C VAL A 89 20.73 -6.12 43.20
N CYS A 90 21.22 -7.21 43.80
CA CYS A 90 20.79 -8.57 43.44
C CYS A 90 19.52 -8.92 44.21
N CYS A 91 18.44 -9.24 43.49
CA CYS A 91 17.19 -9.64 44.09
C CYS A 91 16.88 -11.10 43.78
N LYS A 92 16.39 -11.82 44.79
CA LYS A 92 15.96 -13.21 44.72
C LYS A 92 14.43 -13.26 44.79
N ILE A 93 13.82 -13.98 43.85
CA ILE A 93 12.37 -14.24 43.84
C ILE A 93 12.14 -15.75 43.75
N PRO A 94 11.42 -16.36 44.70
CA PRO A 94 11.09 -17.77 44.65
C PRO A 94 10.07 -18.08 43.55
N LYS A 95 10.18 -19.25 42.93
CA LYS A 95 9.27 -19.73 41.88
C LYS A 95 7.97 -20.31 42.42
N TYR A 96 7.37 -19.63 43.40
CA TYR A 96 6.05 -20.01 43.88
C TYR A 96 4.99 -19.63 42.86
N GLN A 97 3.93 -20.44 42.76
CA GLN A 97 2.84 -20.23 41.79
C GLN A 97 2.29 -18.79 41.83
N LYS A 98 2.15 -18.21 43.04
CA LYS A 98 1.68 -16.82 43.23
C LYS A 98 2.56 -15.75 42.57
N TYR A 99 3.87 -15.99 42.42
CA TYR A 99 4.78 -15.06 41.74
C TYR A 99 4.87 -15.38 40.26
N MET A 100 4.87 -16.67 39.89
CA MET A 100 4.94 -17.11 38.49
C MET A 100 3.79 -16.55 37.63
N ILE A 101 2.58 -16.42 38.17
CA ILE A 101 1.46 -15.81 37.44
C ILE A 101 1.66 -14.31 37.14
N LEU A 102 2.56 -13.65 37.88
CA LEU A 102 2.90 -12.24 37.74
C LEU A 102 4.18 -12.03 36.91
N MET A 103 4.82 -13.09 36.42
CA MET A 103 6.10 -13.06 35.74
C MET A 103 5.98 -13.72 34.36
N ASP A 104 6.48 -13.06 33.32
CA ASP A 104 6.41 -13.54 31.94
C ASP A 104 7.82 -13.50 31.32
N PRO A 105 8.51 -14.65 31.20
CA PRO A 105 9.86 -14.68 30.66
C PRO A 105 9.84 -14.39 29.15
N SER A 106 10.84 -13.66 28.67
CA SER A 106 11.03 -13.45 27.24
C SER A 106 11.26 -14.80 26.51
N LYS A 107 11.00 -14.84 25.20
CA LYS A 107 11.17 -16.07 24.39
C LYS A 107 12.57 -16.68 24.49
N ASP A 108 13.60 -15.84 24.65
CA ASP A 108 15.00 -16.20 24.82
C ASP A 108 15.43 -16.36 26.29
N LYS A 109 14.50 -16.16 27.24
CA LYS A 109 14.70 -16.22 28.70
C LYS A 109 15.81 -15.28 29.23
N SER A 110 16.13 -14.22 28.51
CA SER A 110 17.13 -13.22 28.94
C SER A 110 16.52 -12.13 29.84
N TYR A 111 15.21 -11.92 29.76
CA TYR A 111 14.47 -10.95 30.57
C TYR A 111 13.21 -11.56 31.17
N MET A 112 12.73 -10.95 32.25
CA MET A 112 11.43 -11.20 32.85
C MET A 112 10.59 -9.94 32.79
N TYR A 113 9.37 -10.07 32.29
CA TYR A 113 8.36 -9.01 32.34
C TYR A 113 7.42 -9.24 33.52
N PHE A 114 7.30 -8.25 34.40
CA PHE A 114 6.49 -8.31 35.60
C PHE A 114 5.11 -7.73 35.32
N ARG A 115 4.06 -8.57 35.32
CA ARG A 115 2.68 -8.15 35.08
C ARG A 115 2.05 -7.45 36.30
N GLY A 116 2.48 -7.86 37.50
CA GLY A 116 2.05 -7.29 38.77
C GLY A 116 3.24 -6.84 39.62
N GLY A 117 2.96 -6.11 40.69
CA GLY A 117 3.98 -5.74 41.66
C GLY A 117 4.41 -6.95 42.51
N ILE A 118 5.71 -7.08 42.78
CA ILE A 118 6.28 -8.19 43.54
C ILE A 118 7.26 -7.65 44.58
N GLU A 119 7.11 -8.09 45.83
CA GLU A 119 8.14 -7.92 46.85
C GLU A 119 9.23 -8.99 46.66
N ALA A 120 10.47 -8.55 46.46
CA ALA A 120 11.64 -9.39 46.25
C ALA A 120 12.63 -9.25 47.41
N GLU A 121 13.31 -10.35 47.74
CA GLU A 121 14.36 -10.38 48.75
C GLU A 121 15.65 -9.85 48.13
N ILE A 122 16.29 -8.86 48.74
CA ILE A 122 17.62 -8.41 48.32
C ILE A 122 18.64 -9.32 48.98
N VAL A 123 19.52 -9.91 48.19
CA VAL A 123 20.53 -10.87 48.64
C VAL A 123 21.94 -10.28 48.49
N PRO A 124 22.92 -10.73 49.27
CA PRO A 124 24.30 -10.28 49.14
C PRO A 124 24.82 -10.45 47.71
N PHE A 125 25.58 -9.47 47.25
CA PHE A 125 26.22 -9.52 45.95
C PHE A 125 27.65 -10.06 46.10
N LEU A 126 27.90 -11.27 45.61
CA LEU A 126 29.22 -11.91 45.66
C LEU A 126 30.18 -11.29 44.63
N ILE A 127 31.30 -10.78 45.11
CA ILE A 127 32.47 -10.36 44.33
C ILE A 127 33.55 -11.41 44.50
N SER A 128 34.02 -11.98 43.39
CA SER A 128 35.01 -13.05 43.45
C SER A 128 36.42 -12.51 43.72
N SER A 129 37.24 -13.29 44.41
CA SER A 129 38.64 -12.99 44.62
C SER A 129 39.38 -12.74 43.29
N GLY A 130 40.21 -11.69 43.27
CA GLY A 130 40.95 -11.23 42.10
C GLY A 130 40.13 -10.37 41.14
N GLU A 131 38.82 -10.24 41.33
CA GLU A 131 37.97 -9.45 40.45
C GLU A 131 38.31 -7.96 40.56
N GLU A 132 38.59 -7.34 39.41
CA GLU A 132 38.86 -5.93 39.28
C GLU A 132 37.60 -5.17 38.84
N MET A 133 37.26 -4.12 39.58
CA MET A 133 36.03 -3.38 39.44
C MET A 133 36.33 -1.89 39.25
N PRO A 134 36.06 -1.31 38.06
CA PRO A 134 36.27 0.12 37.83
C PRO A 134 35.36 0.97 38.71
N ILE A 135 35.93 1.97 39.38
CA ILE A 135 35.18 2.93 40.21
C ILE A 135 34.50 3.95 39.30
N LEU A 136 33.18 3.92 39.21
CA LEU A 136 32.40 4.87 38.41
C LEU A 136 32.27 6.22 39.12
N SER A 137 32.04 6.19 40.43
CA SER A 137 31.97 7.37 41.30
C SER A 137 32.27 6.99 42.75
N SER A 138 32.46 7.97 43.62
CA SER A 138 32.62 7.75 45.06
C SER A 138 32.00 8.90 45.86
N ASN A 139 31.56 8.60 47.07
CA ASN A 139 31.19 9.59 48.09
C ASN A 139 31.95 9.28 49.38
N ASP A 140 31.65 9.97 50.48
CA ASP A 140 32.39 9.83 51.75
C ASP A 140 32.34 8.41 52.32
N ASN A 141 31.26 7.67 52.06
CA ASN A 141 31.01 6.37 52.69
C ASN A 141 31.18 5.18 51.73
N TYR A 142 31.04 5.38 50.42
CA TYR A 142 30.95 4.30 49.43
C TYR A 142 31.74 4.57 48.16
N PHE A 143 32.17 3.47 47.53
CA PHE A 143 32.55 3.39 46.13
C PHE A 143 31.40 2.81 45.31
N PHE A 144 31.12 3.39 44.15
CA PHE A 144 30.19 2.84 43.17
C PHE A 144 31.02 2.24 42.05
N VAL A 145 31.01 0.91 41.92
CA VAL A 145 31.87 0.19 40.98
C VAL A 145 31.06 -0.53 39.90
N ALA A 146 31.61 -0.67 38.70
CA ALA A 146 30.98 -1.46 37.64
C ALA A 146 31.41 -2.93 37.73
N VAL A 147 30.45 -3.84 37.73
CA VAL A 147 30.68 -5.29 37.75
C VAL A 147 29.95 -5.93 36.57
N LYS A 148 30.59 -6.89 35.88
CA LYS A 148 29.96 -7.62 34.77
C LYS A 148 29.61 -9.04 35.19
N ARG A 149 28.35 -9.43 35.03
CA ARG A 149 27.87 -10.79 35.32
C ARG A 149 26.99 -11.27 34.17
N ARG A 150 27.36 -12.41 33.57
CA ARG A 150 26.58 -13.07 32.49
C ARG A 150 26.16 -12.12 31.36
N GLY A 151 27.02 -11.16 31.02
CA GLY A 151 26.79 -10.18 29.96
C GLY A 151 26.11 -8.87 30.40
N PHE A 152 25.57 -8.81 31.61
CA PHE A 152 24.99 -7.60 32.19
C PHE A 152 26.02 -6.80 32.97
N SER A 153 25.94 -5.47 32.87
CA SER A 153 26.72 -4.55 33.70
C SER A 153 25.86 -4.09 34.87
N ALA A 154 26.39 -4.17 36.08
CA ALA A 154 25.76 -3.72 37.31
C ALA A 154 26.64 -2.65 37.99
N THR A 155 26.03 -1.69 38.65
CA THR A 155 26.73 -0.69 39.49
C THR A 155 26.57 -1.08 40.95
N ILE A 156 27.60 -1.66 41.56
CA ILE A 156 27.55 -2.14 42.94
C ILE A 156 28.11 -1.08 43.87
N LYS A 157 27.42 -0.88 45.00
CA LYS A 157 27.82 0.03 46.06
C LYS A 157 28.66 -0.73 47.09
N ILE A 158 29.91 -0.31 47.31
CA ILE A 158 30.86 -0.98 48.22
C ILE A 158 31.28 0.01 49.32
N PRO A 159 31.09 -0.30 50.62
CA PRO A 159 31.56 0.53 51.72
C PRO A 159 33.07 0.77 51.68
N ARG A 160 33.54 1.99 51.97
CA ARG A 160 34.98 2.33 51.91
C ARG A 160 35.83 1.57 52.92
N ASP A 161 35.23 1.14 54.03
CA ASP A 161 35.84 0.38 55.11
C ASP A 161 35.74 -1.15 54.92
N SER A 162 35.23 -1.60 53.77
CA SER A 162 35.18 -3.02 53.42
C SER A 162 36.57 -3.66 53.52
N LYS A 163 36.71 -4.68 54.37
CA LYS A 163 37.94 -5.47 54.45
C LYS A 163 38.08 -6.32 53.18
N GLY A 164 39.31 -6.56 52.75
CA GLY A 164 39.57 -7.43 51.59
C GLY A 164 39.42 -6.75 50.23
N VAL A 165 39.36 -5.42 50.15
CA VAL A 165 39.53 -4.68 48.88
C VAL A 165 40.83 -3.90 48.87
N SER A 166 41.45 -3.80 47.70
CA SER A 166 42.60 -2.93 47.46
C SER A 166 42.27 -1.90 46.38
N ILE A 167 42.79 -0.68 46.52
CA ILE A 167 42.57 0.40 45.57
C ILE A 167 43.82 0.55 44.69
N SER A 168 43.63 0.58 43.37
CA SER A 168 44.68 0.90 42.41
C SER A 168 44.27 2.06 41.50
N ARG A 169 45.24 2.89 41.10
CA ARG A 169 44.97 3.97 40.12
C ARG A 169 44.83 3.45 38.70
N GLU A 170 45.50 2.34 38.39
CA GLU A 170 45.54 1.72 37.06
C GLU A 170 44.97 0.32 37.11
N SER A 171 44.25 -0.08 36.07
CA SER A 171 43.73 -1.44 35.95
C SER A 171 44.86 -2.47 35.78
N ALA A 172 44.61 -3.70 36.19
CA ALA A 172 45.45 -4.85 35.91
C ALA A 172 45.66 -4.98 34.40
N PHE A 173 44.64 -4.67 33.60
CA PHE A 173 44.77 -4.62 32.14
C PHE A 173 45.68 -3.48 31.66
N ALA A 174 45.62 -2.28 32.23
CA ALA A 174 46.51 -1.18 31.85
C ALA A 174 47.97 -1.53 32.16
N LYS A 175 48.24 -2.10 33.33
CA LYS A 175 49.58 -2.59 33.71
C LYS A 175 50.08 -3.66 32.75
N LEU A 176 49.26 -4.67 32.48
CA LEU A 176 49.56 -5.70 31.49
C LEU A 176 49.75 -5.11 30.10
N SER A 177 48.95 -4.10 29.71
CA SER A 177 49.06 -3.43 28.42
C SER A 177 50.40 -2.72 28.26
N VAL A 178 50.89 -2.05 29.30
CA VAL A 178 52.22 -1.43 29.28
C VAL A 178 53.30 -2.49 29.10
N GLU A 179 53.22 -3.61 29.81
CA GLU A 179 54.17 -4.73 29.66
C GLU A 179 54.12 -5.38 28.27
N GLN A 180 52.93 -5.60 27.72
CA GLN A 180 52.76 -6.20 26.40
C GLN A 180 53.15 -5.25 25.27
N LYS A 181 52.92 -3.94 25.43
CA LYS A 181 53.42 -2.91 24.51
C LYS A 181 54.95 -2.87 24.47
N LYS A 182 55.62 -3.06 25.61
CA LYS A 182 57.10 -3.23 25.64
C LYS A 182 57.57 -4.45 24.85
N LYS A 183 56.73 -5.48 24.70
CA LYS A 183 56.99 -6.66 23.86
C LYS A 183 56.58 -6.47 22.39
N GLY A 184 56.16 -5.26 22.00
CA GLY A 184 55.69 -4.97 20.64
C GLY A 184 54.34 -5.59 20.30
N LEU A 185 53.49 -5.85 21.30
CA LEU A 185 52.15 -6.39 21.14
C LEU A 185 51.08 -5.32 21.44
N GLU A 186 49.98 -5.39 20.71
CA GLU A 186 48.77 -4.58 20.85
C GLU A 186 47.57 -5.50 21.11
N TYR A 187 46.64 -5.04 21.95
CA TYR A 187 45.41 -5.77 22.24
C TYR A 187 44.35 -5.44 21.20
N PHE A 188 43.83 -6.46 20.52
CA PHE A 188 42.77 -6.31 19.53
C PHE A 188 41.81 -7.50 19.58
N ASN A 189 40.49 -7.24 19.69
CA ASN A 189 39.43 -8.26 19.74
C ASN A 189 39.71 -9.45 20.67
N GLY A 190 40.15 -9.21 21.91
CA GLY A 190 40.35 -10.29 22.88
C GLY A 190 41.75 -10.89 22.93
N SER A 191 42.63 -10.54 21.99
CA SER A 191 43.95 -11.16 21.86
C SER A 191 45.07 -10.13 21.77
N TRP A 192 46.23 -10.46 22.35
CA TRP A 192 47.48 -9.73 22.15
C TRP A 192 48.13 -10.18 20.83
N MET A 193 48.44 -9.25 19.94
CA MET A 193 49.03 -9.54 18.63
C MET A 193 49.94 -8.41 18.18
N THR A 194 50.73 -8.62 17.12
CA THR A 194 51.58 -7.54 16.59
C THR A 194 50.72 -6.41 16.01
N PRO A 195 51.18 -5.14 16.08
CA PRO A 195 50.47 -4.00 15.48
C PRO A 195 50.12 -4.19 14.00
N ALA A 196 51.02 -4.84 13.24
CA ALA A 196 50.77 -5.16 11.82
C ALA A 196 49.54 -6.08 11.65
N LYS A 197 49.43 -7.14 12.46
CA LYS A 197 48.29 -8.07 12.42
C LYS A 197 47.01 -7.41 12.94
N ALA A 198 47.10 -6.57 13.98
CA ALA A 198 45.96 -5.80 14.47
C ALA A 198 45.43 -4.85 13.39
N GLN A 199 46.34 -4.15 12.68
CA GLN A 199 45.96 -3.26 11.58
C GLN A 199 45.36 -4.01 10.39
N GLU A 200 45.89 -5.17 10.03
CA GLU A 200 45.32 -6.04 9.00
C GLU A 200 43.88 -6.44 9.35
N LEU A 201 43.61 -6.84 10.60
CA LEU A 201 42.26 -7.17 11.04
C LEU A 201 41.32 -5.96 11.09
N ARG A 202 41.81 -4.76 11.47
CA ARG A 202 41.04 -3.52 11.39
C ARG A 202 40.63 -3.21 9.96
N ASN A 203 41.57 -3.29 9.02
CA ASN A 203 41.29 -3.07 7.60
C ASN A 203 40.28 -4.12 7.09
N SER A 204 40.46 -5.39 7.45
CA SER A 204 39.52 -6.46 7.10
C SER A 204 38.10 -6.24 7.67
N GLN A 205 37.98 -5.72 8.90
CA GLN A 205 36.68 -5.36 9.48
C GLN A 205 36.06 -4.17 8.75
N LEU A 206 36.84 -3.13 8.46
CA LEU A 206 36.39 -1.95 7.73
C LEU A 206 35.92 -2.32 6.30
N ASP A 207 36.65 -3.21 5.62
CA ASP A 207 36.27 -3.71 4.30
C ASP A 207 34.95 -4.49 4.35
N LYS A 208 34.77 -5.34 5.37
CA LYS A 208 33.51 -6.07 5.59
C LYS A 208 32.35 -5.13 5.90
N GLU A 209 32.56 -4.11 6.71
CA GLU A 209 31.54 -3.10 7.02
C GLU A 209 31.20 -2.26 5.79
N THR A 210 32.20 -1.85 5.02
CA THR A 210 32.01 -1.10 3.76
C THR A 210 31.25 -1.94 2.74
N LEU A 211 31.60 -3.21 2.58
CA LEU A 211 30.87 -4.15 1.71
C LEU A 211 29.43 -4.36 2.19
N ARG A 212 29.23 -4.52 3.50
CA ARG A 212 27.90 -4.67 4.11
C ARG A 212 27.05 -3.42 3.88
N GLN A 213 27.62 -2.23 4.05
CA GLN A 213 26.94 -0.96 3.81
C GLN A 213 26.59 -0.79 2.33
N LYS A 214 27.51 -1.12 1.41
CA LYS A 214 27.24 -1.11 -0.03
C LYS A 214 26.08 -2.05 -0.41
N ARG A 215 26.05 -3.27 0.14
CA ARG A 215 24.96 -4.23 -0.06
C ARG A 215 23.64 -3.72 0.52
N TRP A 216 23.68 -3.09 1.68
CA TRP A 216 22.52 -2.48 2.32
C TRP A 216 21.92 -1.34 1.48
N ASP A 217 22.76 -0.49 0.92
CA ASP A 217 22.32 0.61 0.05
C ASP A 217 21.76 0.08 -1.28
N ALA A 218 22.36 -0.96 -1.85
CA ALA A 218 21.82 -1.65 -3.02
C ALA A 218 20.44 -2.27 -2.73
N LEU A 219 20.28 -2.95 -1.59
CA LEU A 219 19.01 -3.50 -1.13
C LEU A 219 17.93 -2.43 -0.99
N LYS A 220 18.24 -1.30 -0.35
CA LYS A 220 17.30 -0.18 -0.21
C LYS A 220 16.89 0.41 -1.56
N LYS A 221 17.83 0.53 -2.50
CA LYS A 221 17.52 1.01 -3.85
C LYS A 221 16.58 0.05 -4.57
N GLN A 222 16.86 -1.26 -4.53
CA GLN A 222 15.97 -2.30 -5.10
C GLN A 222 14.57 -2.24 -4.45
N ALA A 223 14.50 -2.25 -3.13
CA ALA A 223 13.21 -2.15 -2.42
C ALA A 223 12.45 -0.86 -2.79
N GLY A 224 13.17 0.27 -2.91
CA GLY A 224 12.60 1.55 -3.31
C GLY A 224 12.05 1.59 -4.74
N SER A 225 12.55 0.74 -5.65
CA SER A 225 11.98 0.56 -6.99
C SER A 225 10.83 -0.43 -7.03
N GLY A 226 10.48 -1.03 -5.90
CA GLY A 226 9.39 -1.99 -5.77
C GLY A 226 9.73 -3.41 -6.21
N ILE A 227 11.02 -3.73 -6.33
CA ILE A 227 11.51 -5.04 -6.79
C ILE A 227 12.54 -5.58 -5.78
N LEU A 228 12.41 -6.84 -5.37
CA LEU A 228 13.44 -7.56 -4.62
C LEU A 228 13.79 -8.86 -5.33
N ILE A 229 15.09 -9.16 -5.45
CA ILE A 229 15.57 -10.44 -5.98
C ILE A 229 16.19 -11.23 -4.86
N LEU A 230 15.56 -12.34 -4.48
CA LEU A 230 16.07 -13.22 -3.44
C LEU A 230 17.25 -14.06 -3.93
N LYS A 231 18.06 -14.56 -3.00
CA LYS A 231 19.21 -15.43 -3.32
C LYS A 231 18.83 -16.71 -4.08
N ASP A 232 17.61 -17.20 -3.91
CA ASP A 232 17.08 -18.36 -4.64
C ASP A 232 16.59 -18.00 -6.06
N GLY A 233 16.77 -16.75 -6.49
CA GLY A 233 16.38 -16.26 -7.81
C GLY A 233 14.93 -15.80 -7.92
N ARG A 234 14.12 -15.92 -6.86
CA ARG A 234 12.73 -15.42 -6.87
C ARG A 234 12.72 -13.90 -6.92
N ILE A 235 11.83 -13.37 -7.75
CA ILE A 235 11.58 -11.93 -7.89
C ILE A 235 10.28 -11.60 -7.15
N ILE A 236 10.33 -10.62 -6.25
CA ILE A 236 9.20 -10.16 -5.47
C ILE A 236 8.89 -8.72 -5.85
N HIS A 237 7.64 -8.49 -6.27
CA HIS A 237 7.11 -7.15 -6.52
C HIS A 237 6.37 -6.63 -5.30
N GLY A 238 6.57 -5.38 -4.93
CA GLY A 238 5.96 -4.85 -3.72
C GLY A 238 6.30 -3.39 -3.41
N THR A 239 6.06 -3.00 -2.16
CA THR A 239 6.32 -1.63 -1.67
C THR A 239 7.23 -1.66 -0.44
N TYR A 240 8.29 -0.87 -0.48
CA TYR A 240 9.17 -0.69 0.68
C TYR A 240 8.46 0.06 1.82
N ARG A 241 8.46 -0.54 3.02
CA ARG A 241 7.81 -0.01 4.23
C ARG A 241 8.80 0.52 5.28
N GLY A 242 10.09 0.56 4.97
CA GLY A 242 11.15 0.97 5.89
C GLY A 242 12.05 -0.21 6.27
N GLY A 243 12.94 -0.01 7.23
CA GLY A 243 13.87 -1.05 7.69
C GLY A 243 14.64 -0.62 8.93
N ASP A 244 15.27 -1.58 9.60
CA ASP A 244 16.20 -1.35 10.70
C ASP A 244 17.66 -1.39 10.19
N LYS A 245 18.66 -1.61 11.07
CA LYS A 245 20.08 -1.66 10.65
C LYS A 245 20.47 -2.94 9.90
N VAL A 246 19.61 -3.97 9.91
CA VAL A 246 19.96 -5.33 9.45
C VAL A 246 18.95 -5.90 8.46
N SER A 247 17.78 -5.27 8.31
CA SER A 247 16.65 -5.81 7.56
C SER A 247 15.69 -4.75 7.07
N ILE A 248 15.03 -5.02 5.94
CA ILE A 248 13.96 -4.20 5.39
C ILE A 248 12.59 -4.86 5.61
N PHE A 249 11.56 -4.04 5.71
CA PHE A 249 10.17 -4.44 5.65
C PHE A 249 9.62 -4.16 4.25
N PHE A 250 9.12 -5.19 3.58
CA PHE A 250 8.67 -5.11 2.20
C PHE A 250 7.28 -5.73 2.08
N GLU A 251 6.33 -4.97 1.57
CA GLU A 251 4.95 -5.42 1.42
C GLU A 251 4.71 -5.98 0.02
N SER A 252 4.33 -7.24 -0.08
CA SER A 252 3.99 -7.91 -1.34
C SER A 252 2.69 -8.67 -1.16
N GLN A 253 1.78 -8.56 -2.12
CA GLN A 253 0.48 -9.24 -2.10
C GLN A 253 -0.38 -8.99 -0.84
N GLY A 254 -0.16 -7.86 -0.15
CA GLY A 254 -0.86 -7.49 1.08
C GLY A 254 -0.16 -7.92 2.37
N ASP A 255 0.90 -8.72 2.28
CA ASP A 255 1.68 -9.17 3.44
C ASP A 255 2.99 -8.36 3.56
N THR A 256 3.30 -7.88 4.78
CA THR A 256 4.58 -7.23 5.08
C THR A 256 5.57 -8.26 5.61
N LEU A 257 6.60 -8.55 4.84
CA LEU A 257 7.64 -9.51 5.19
C LEU A 257 8.96 -8.80 5.52
N GLN A 258 9.75 -9.38 6.42
CA GLN A 258 11.08 -8.87 6.81
C GLN A 258 12.15 -9.63 6.03
N TYR A 259 13.02 -8.90 5.33
CA TYR A 259 14.14 -9.48 4.58
C TYR A 259 15.46 -8.92 5.09
N ARG A 260 16.42 -9.80 5.37
CA ARG A 260 17.78 -9.43 5.75
C ARG A 260 18.66 -9.26 4.52
N ILE A 261 19.81 -8.61 4.71
CA ILE A 261 20.84 -8.47 3.65
C ILE A 261 21.24 -9.84 3.09
N GLU A 262 21.24 -10.86 3.95
CA GLU A 262 21.63 -12.22 3.57
C GLU A 262 20.54 -12.96 2.80
N ASP A 263 19.32 -12.46 2.68
CA ASP A 263 18.24 -13.13 1.94
C ASP A 263 18.19 -12.69 0.47
N VAL A 264 18.85 -11.57 0.15
CA VAL A 264 18.76 -10.89 -1.14
C VAL A 264 20.00 -11.19 -1.97
N ALA A 265 19.82 -11.38 -3.28
CA ALA A 265 20.89 -11.66 -4.21
C ALA A 265 21.81 -10.43 -4.36
N ASP A 266 23.12 -10.67 -4.41
CA ASP A 266 24.14 -9.64 -4.64
C ASP A 266 24.20 -9.30 -6.14
N ILE A 267 23.19 -8.58 -6.61
CA ILE A 267 23.01 -8.20 -8.01
C ILE A 267 23.04 -6.68 -8.11
N ASP A 268 23.68 -6.20 -9.19
CA ASP A 268 23.66 -4.79 -9.55
C ASP A 268 22.22 -4.24 -9.61
N TYR A 269 22.02 -3.01 -9.13
CA TYR A 269 20.70 -2.41 -9.01
C TYR A 269 19.99 -2.30 -10.37
N GLU A 270 20.67 -1.85 -11.43
CA GLU A 270 20.06 -1.68 -12.74
C GLU A 270 19.69 -3.03 -13.36
N LYS A 271 20.54 -4.04 -13.14
CA LYS A 271 20.25 -5.43 -13.54
C LYS A 271 19.03 -5.96 -12.79
N ALA A 272 18.93 -5.71 -11.48
CA ALA A 272 17.79 -6.16 -10.68
C ALA A 272 16.47 -5.52 -11.13
N VAL A 273 16.48 -4.21 -11.40
CA VAL A 273 15.31 -3.50 -11.94
C VAL A 273 14.91 -4.05 -13.31
N SER A 274 15.88 -4.32 -14.18
CA SER A 274 15.63 -4.91 -15.51
C SER A 274 15.01 -6.30 -15.41
N MET A 275 15.49 -7.14 -14.49
CA MET A 275 14.90 -8.46 -14.21
C MET A 275 13.47 -8.35 -13.70
N GLY A 276 13.18 -7.43 -12.77
CA GLY A 276 11.82 -7.23 -12.28
C GLY A 276 10.86 -6.68 -13.34
N ASN A 277 11.31 -5.76 -14.19
CA ASN A 277 10.50 -5.28 -15.32
C ASN A 277 10.17 -6.42 -16.28
N LEU A 278 11.14 -7.28 -16.59
CA LEU A 278 10.94 -8.44 -17.47
C LEU A 278 9.95 -9.44 -16.86
N ASP A 279 10.08 -9.74 -15.56
CA ASP A 279 9.17 -10.64 -14.83
C ASP A 279 7.73 -10.09 -14.74
N SER A 280 7.59 -8.78 -14.50
CA SER A 280 6.29 -8.08 -14.55
C SER A 280 5.65 -8.19 -15.94
N ALA A 281 6.42 -7.96 -17.00
CA ALA A 281 5.95 -8.09 -18.38
C ALA A 281 5.51 -9.53 -18.68
N ALA A 282 6.30 -10.53 -18.26
CA ALA A 282 5.98 -11.94 -18.48
C ALA A 282 4.67 -12.34 -17.78
N THR A 283 4.48 -11.88 -16.54
CA THR A 283 3.24 -12.10 -15.78
C THR A 283 2.03 -11.50 -16.49
N LEU A 284 2.14 -10.26 -17.00
CA LEU A 284 1.08 -9.58 -17.74
C LEU A 284 0.74 -10.29 -19.06
N VAL A 285 1.76 -10.77 -19.79
CA VAL A 285 1.55 -11.57 -21.02
C VAL A 285 0.82 -12.88 -20.70
N ALA A 286 1.19 -13.57 -19.61
CA ALA A 286 0.49 -14.78 -19.17
C ALA A 286 -0.97 -14.50 -18.81
N GLN A 287 -1.26 -13.40 -18.11
CA GLN A 287 -2.63 -12.97 -17.81
C GLN A 287 -3.43 -12.60 -19.07
N ALA A 288 -2.79 -11.93 -20.03
CA ALA A 288 -3.40 -11.60 -21.32
C ALA A 288 -3.77 -12.88 -22.10
N LYS A 289 -2.89 -13.89 -22.08
CA LYS A 289 -3.10 -15.15 -22.78
C LYS A 289 -4.34 -15.88 -22.28
N GLY A 290 -4.57 -15.89 -20.96
CA GLY A 290 -5.77 -16.47 -20.36
C GLY A 290 -7.08 -15.71 -20.65
N ARG A 291 -7.02 -14.52 -21.25
CA ARG A 291 -8.18 -13.64 -21.47
C ARG A 291 -8.42 -13.27 -22.93
N VAL A 292 -7.55 -13.70 -23.85
CA VAL A 292 -7.56 -13.25 -25.25
C VAL A 292 -8.87 -13.56 -25.96
N ASP A 293 -9.48 -14.70 -25.67
CA ASP A 293 -10.70 -15.16 -26.34
C ASP A 293 -11.99 -14.59 -25.73
N GLU A 294 -12.03 -14.50 -24.39
CA GLU A 294 -13.22 -14.08 -23.64
C GLU A 294 -13.30 -12.55 -23.44
N TYR A 295 -12.16 -11.91 -23.19
CA TYR A 295 -12.05 -10.49 -22.87
C TYR A 295 -10.89 -9.82 -23.62
N PRO A 296 -10.94 -9.73 -24.97
CA PRO A 296 -9.82 -9.27 -25.79
C PRO A 296 -9.37 -7.84 -25.47
N GLY A 297 -10.29 -6.96 -25.05
CA GLY A 297 -9.94 -5.61 -24.61
C GLY A 297 -9.11 -5.58 -23.32
N HIS A 298 -9.42 -6.44 -22.35
CA HIS A 298 -8.61 -6.59 -21.13
C HIS A 298 -7.25 -7.21 -21.43
N ALA A 299 -7.21 -8.21 -22.32
CA ALA A 299 -5.95 -8.77 -22.80
C ALA A 299 -5.07 -7.70 -23.46
N ARG A 300 -5.64 -6.86 -24.34
CA ARG A 300 -4.94 -5.73 -24.98
C ARG A 300 -4.35 -4.76 -23.93
N ARG A 301 -5.11 -4.43 -22.88
CA ARG A 301 -4.63 -3.60 -21.78
C ARG A 301 -3.41 -4.20 -21.08
N PHE A 302 -3.44 -5.49 -20.77
CA PHE A 302 -2.30 -6.18 -20.17
C PHE A 302 -1.08 -6.22 -21.09
N LEU A 303 -1.28 -6.42 -22.40
CA LEU A 303 -0.20 -6.41 -23.39
C LEU A 303 0.46 -5.03 -23.53
N GLU A 304 -0.32 -3.95 -23.50
CA GLU A 304 0.22 -2.57 -23.51
C GLU A 304 1.00 -2.26 -22.22
N GLN A 305 0.49 -2.70 -21.07
CA GLN A 305 1.22 -2.60 -19.81
C GLN A 305 2.53 -3.40 -19.86
N ALA A 306 2.51 -4.63 -20.39
CA ALA A 306 3.71 -5.44 -20.57
C ALA A 306 4.74 -4.72 -21.47
N GLN A 307 4.29 -4.12 -22.57
CA GLN A 307 5.16 -3.31 -23.46
C GLN A 307 5.81 -2.15 -22.70
N SER A 308 5.08 -1.48 -21.81
CA SER A 308 5.61 -0.38 -20.99
C SER A 308 6.70 -0.82 -20.01
N PHE A 309 6.68 -2.08 -19.56
CA PHE A 309 7.75 -2.68 -18.75
C PHE A 309 8.93 -3.11 -19.61
N LEU A 310 8.68 -3.69 -20.78
CA LEU A 310 9.73 -4.10 -21.72
C LEU A 310 10.63 -2.94 -22.15
N ILE A 311 10.06 -1.75 -22.38
CA ILE A 311 10.82 -0.53 -22.72
C ILE A 311 11.78 -0.10 -21.59
N LYS A 312 11.51 -0.50 -20.34
CA LYS A 312 12.33 -0.16 -19.16
C LYS A 312 13.45 -1.19 -18.89
N VAL A 313 13.57 -2.24 -19.69
CA VAL A 313 14.67 -3.20 -19.57
C VAL A 313 15.93 -2.54 -20.13
N ASN A 314 17.01 -2.48 -19.34
CA ASN A 314 18.24 -1.81 -19.76
C ASN A 314 18.93 -2.61 -20.90
N PRO A 315 19.19 -1.99 -22.07
CA PRO A 315 19.78 -2.68 -23.22
C PRO A 315 21.24 -3.13 -23.00
N SER A 316 21.94 -2.62 -21.97
CA SER A 316 23.30 -3.06 -21.64
C SER A 316 23.37 -4.54 -21.20
N PHE A 317 22.25 -5.12 -20.74
CA PHE A 317 22.17 -6.51 -20.30
C PHE A 317 21.67 -7.40 -21.44
N THR A 318 22.57 -7.77 -22.35
CA THR A 318 22.26 -8.54 -23.59
C THR A 318 21.41 -9.79 -23.35
N GLU A 319 21.67 -10.55 -22.29
CA GLU A 319 20.88 -11.74 -21.92
C GLU A 319 19.41 -11.39 -21.59
N LEU A 320 19.18 -10.30 -20.84
CA LEU A 320 17.84 -9.84 -20.50
C LEU A 320 17.15 -9.22 -21.73
N MET A 321 17.92 -8.54 -22.57
CA MET A 321 17.41 -7.93 -23.79
C MET A 321 16.93 -8.98 -24.80
N GLY A 322 17.61 -10.11 -24.94
CA GLY A 322 17.13 -11.23 -25.75
C GLY A 322 15.75 -11.72 -25.30
N LYS A 323 15.60 -11.97 -24.00
CA LYS A 323 14.30 -12.36 -23.40
C LYS A 323 13.22 -11.28 -23.58
N ALA A 324 13.60 -10.00 -23.46
CA ALA A 324 12.69 -8.88 -23.67
C ALA A 324 12.22 -8.78 -25.14
N MET A 325 13.10 -9.03 -26.10
CA MET A 325 12.76 -9.08 -27.53
C MET A 325 11.82 -10.24 -27.84
N ASP A 326 12.09 -11.43 -27.31
CA ASP A 326 11.22 -12.60 -27.48
C ASP A 326 9.82 -12.35 -26.91
N LEU A 327 9.75 -11.73 -25.72
CA LEU A 327 8.48 -11.38 -25.11
C LEU A 327 7.77 -10.26 -25.88
N GLY A 328 8.51 -9.29 -26.42
CA GLY A 328 7.98 -8.25 -27.32
C GLY A 328 7.40 -8.83 -28.61
N ALA A 329 8.04 -9.84 -29.19
CA ALA A 329 7.51 -10.56 -30.35
C ALA A 329 6.20 -11.30 -30.01
N GLN A 330 6.12 -11.93 -28.82
CA GLN A 330 4.88 -12.53 -28.33
C GLN A 330 3.76 -11.49 -28.15
N VAL A 331 4.07 -10.34 -27.53
CA VAL A 331 3.11 -9.23 -27.36
C VAL A 331 2.58 -8.77 -28.72
N LYS A 332 3.46 -8.60 -29.71
CA LYS A 332 3.09 -8.23 -31.08
C LYS A 332 2.18 -9.28 -31.72
N SER A 333 2.57 -10.56 -31.68
CA SER A 333 1.80 -11.66 -32.25
C SER A 333 0.40 -11.78 -31.61
N MET A 334 0.29 -11.63 -30.29
CA MET A 334 -1.00 -11.65 -29.60
C MET A 334 -1.88 -10.47 -29.97
N ASN A 335 -1.30 -9.27 -30.11
CA ASN A 335 -2.04 -8.10 -30.57
C ASN A 335 -2.61 -8.28 -31.98
N GLU A 336 -1.81 -8.80 -32.91
CA GLU A 336 -2.25 -9.14 -34.27
C GLU A 336 -3.35 -10.22 -34.27
N GLY A 337 -3.24 -11.20 -33.36
CA GLY A 337 -4.26 -12.24 -33.15
C GLY A 337 -5.59 -11.67 -32.63
N ILE A 338 -5.54 -10.76 -31.65
CA ILE A 338 -6.72 -10.03 -31.15
C ILE A 338 -7.38 -9.26 -32.29
N ASP A 339 -6.60 -8.46 -33.02
CA ASP A 339 -7.11 -7.60 -34.09
C ASP A 339 -7.75 -8.44 -35.22
N SER A 340 -7.13 -9.57 -35.58
CA SER A 340 -7.66 -10.52 -36.56
C SER A 340 -8.95 -11.20 -36.11
N SER A 341 -9.02 -11.62 -34.84
CA SER A 341 -10.21 -12.26 -34.25
C SER A 341 -11.40 -11.30 -34.20
N LEU A 342 -11.15 -10.05 -33.79
CA LEU A 342 -12.18 -9.01 -33.75
C LEU A 342 -12.69 -8.66 -35.14
N LYS A 343 -11.78 -8.47 -36.10
CA LYS A 343 -12.13 -8.20 -37.49
C LYS A 343 -13.02 -9.31 -38.08
N LYS A 344 -12.68 -10.58 -37.82
CA LYS A 344 -13.49 -11.73 -38.26
C LYS A 344 -14.91 -11.72 -37.68
N LYS A 345 -15.08 -11.22 -36.45
CA LYS A 345 -16.37 -11.09 -35.77
C LYS A 345 -17.10 -9.76 -36.06
N ASN A 346 -16.55 -8.91 -36.93
CA ASN A 346 -17.02 -7.54 -37.16
C ASN A 346 -17.12 -6.72 -35.85
N LEU A 347 -16.14 -6.91 -34.97
CA LEU A 347 -15.99 -6.19 -33.71
C LEU A 347 -14.76 -5.28 -33.77
N ALA A 348 -14.71 -4.28 -32.89
CA ALA A 348 -13.58 -3.38 -32.70
C ALA A 348 -13.40 -3.06 -31.22
N ILE A 349 -12.16 -2.79 -30.80
CA ILE A 349 -11.85 -2.32 -29.44
C ILE A 349 -11.81 -0.79 -29.43
N TYR A 350 -12.45 -0.19 -28.42
CA TYR A 350 -12.28 1.21 -28.08
C TYR A 350 -12.19 1.37 -26.57
N ASN A 351 -11.11 1.98 -26.07
CA ASN A 351 -10.83 2.12 -24.63
C ASN A 351 -10.93 0.79 -23.86
N TYR A 352 -10.38 -0.29 -24.45
CA TYR A 352 -10.40 -1.66 -23.91
C TYR A 352 -11.78 -2.32 -23.77
N GLU A 353 -12.83 -1.71 -24.33
CA GLU A 353 -14.16 -2.30 -24.45
C GLU A 353 -14.41 -2.75 -25.89
N VAL A 354 -15.20 -3.81 -26.08
CA VAL A 354 -15.44 -4.43 -27.38
C VAL A 354 -16.83 -4.05 -27.88
N PHE A 355 -16.90 -3.53 -29.11
CA PHE A 355 -18.14 -3.09 -29.74
C PHE A 355 -18.29 -3.70 -31.14
N PRO A 356 -19.53 -3.89 -31.63
CA PRO A 356 -19.76 -4.07 -33.06
C PRO A 356 -19.15 -2.90 -33.85
N ALA A 357 -18.37 -3.21 -34.88
CA ALA A 357 -17.59 -2.21 -35.60
C ALA A 357 -18.47 -1.09 -36.20
N ALA A 358 -19.66 -1.45 -36.70
CA ALA A 358 -20.62 -0.48 -37.22
C ALA A 358 -21.17 0.47 -36.15
N ILE A 359 -21.38 -0.01 -34.91
CA ILE A 359 -21.83 0.83 -33.79
C ILE A 359 -20.72 1.78 -33.38
N LEU A 360 -19.50 1.28 -33.24
CA LEU A 360 -18.34 2.11 -32.92
C LEU A 360 -18.13 3.21 -33.99
N ASP A 361 -18.14 2.83 -35.26
CA ASP A 361 -17.97 3.75 -36.39
C ASP A 361 -19.07 4.84 -36.40
N TYR A 362 -20.33 4.46 -36.20
CA TYR A 362 -21.43 5.42 -36.04
C TYR A 362 -21.17 6.42 -34.92
N HIS A 363 -20.75 5.94 -33.74
CA HIS A 363 -20.51 6.81 -32.60
C HIS A 363 -19.31 7.74 -32.82
N LEU A 364 -18.19 7.22 -33.33
CA LEU A 364 -17.01 8.01 -33.63
C LEU A 364 -17.28 9.07 -34.72
N LYS A 365 -17.99 8.71 -35.80
CA LYS A 365 -18.38 9.66 -36.86
C LYS A 365 -19.35 10.74 -36.37
N SER A 366 -20.21 10.40 -35.42
CA SER A 366 -21.12 11.34 -34.78
C SER A 366 -20.43 12.20 -33.71
N GLY A 367 -19.11 12.04 -33.51
CA GLY A 367 -18.35 12.78 -32.50
C GLY A 367 -18.65 12.36 -31.06
N HIS A 368 -19.33 11.22 -30.85
CA HIS A 368 -19.57 10.68 -29.52
C HIS A 368 -18.27 10.18 -28.88
N ILE A 369 -18.23 10.25 -27.56
CA ILE A 369 -17.15 9.69 -26.74
C ILE A 369 -17.71 8.63 -25.80
N LEU A 370 -16.88 7.65 -25.43
CA LEU A 370 -17.25 6.63 -24.47
C LEU A 370 -16.94 7.13 -23.05
N ALA A 371 -17.97 7.36 -22.23
CA ALA A 371 -17.84 7.68 -20.81
C ALA A 371 -18.43 6.54 -19.98
N GLY A 372 -17.56 5.74 -19.35
CA GLY A 372 -17.95 4.48 -18.74
C GLY A 372 -18.45 3.50 -19.80
N LYS A 373 -19.71 3.06 -19.68
CA LYS A 373 -20.36 2.15 -20.65
C LYS A 373 -21.35 2.84 -21.60
N SER A 374 -21.40 4.18 -21.59
CA SER A 374 -22.34 4.94 -22.40
C SER A 374 -21.64 5.83 -23.40
N TRP A 375 -22.14 5.85 -24.63
CA TRP A 375 -21.81 6.85 -25.63
C TRP A 375 -22.51 8.16 -25.30
N ILE A 376 -21.75 9.24 -25.24
CA ILE A 376 -22.29 10.57 -24.97
C ILE A 376 -21.69 11.59 -25.94
N ASN A 377 -22.45 12.64 -26.23
CA ASN A 377 -21.89 13.79 -26.92
C ASN A 377 -20.92 14.53 -25.99
N PRO A 378 -19.78 15.04 -26.50
CA PRO A 378 -18.85 15.84 -25.70
C PRO A 378 -19.54 17.02 -24.98
N GLU A 379 -20.60 17.57 -25.56
CA GLU A 379 -21.40 18.65 -24.96
C GLU A 379 -22.20 18.23 -23.72
N GLN A 380 -22.44 16.93 -23.55
CA GLN A 380 -23.14 16.33 -22.41
C GLN A 380 -22.19 15.98 -21.25
N LEU A 381 -20.87 16.07 -21.47
CA LEU A 381 -19.92 15.97 -20.38
C LEU A 381 -20.12 17.11 -19.39
N CYS A 382 -20.07 16.77 -18.11
CA CYS A 382 -19.94 17.80 -17.09
C CYS A 382 -18.60 18.51 -17.28
N LYS A 383 -18.63 19.76 -17.74
CA LYS A 383 -17.45 20.58 -18.03
C LYS A 383 -16.54 20.75 -16.81
N ARG A 384 -17.11 20.73 -15.61
CA ARG A 384 -16.38 20.94 -14.36
C ARG A 384 -15.47 19.77 -13.98
N CYS A 385 -15.88 18.53 -14.29
CA CYS A 385 -15.09 17.33 -14.01
C CYS A 385 -14.60 16.64 -15.29
N SER A 386 -14.85 17.22 -16.46
CA SER A 386 -14.55 16.65 -17.78
C SER A 386 -15.02 15.20 -17.94
N GLY A 387 -16.20 14.86 -17.41
CA GLY A 387 -16.72 13.48 -17.45
C GLY A 387 -16.26 12.55 -16.34
N GLY A 388 -15.23 12.92 -15.56
CA GLY A 388 -14.66 12.04 -14.54
C GLY A 388 -15.52 11.85 -13.30
N GLY A 389 -16.63 12.61 -13.16
CA GLY A 389 -17.50 12.57 -11.98
C GLY A 389 -16.92 13.22 -10.73
N GLU A 390 -15.60 13.28 -10.62
CA GLU A 390 -14.89 13.84 -9.48
C GLU A 390 -14.08 15.08 -9.87
N ILE A 391 -13.92 16.01 -8.93
CA ILE A 391 -13.01 17.15 -9.07
C ILE A 391 -11.95 17.13 -7.98
N SER A 392 -10.78 17.67 -8.30
CA SER A 392 -9.69 17.82 -7.33
C SER A 392 -10.15 18.69 -6.16
N CYS A 393 -9.97 18.19 -4.94
CA CYS A 393 -10.28 18.94 -3.74
C CYS A 393 -9.34 20.15 -3.65
N ALA A 394 -9.87 21.36 -3.78
CA ALA A 394 -9.09 22.60 -3.74
C ALA A 394 -8.27 22.73 -2.43
N LYS A 395 -8.78 22.21 -1.32
CA LYS A 395 -8.13 22.30 -0.01
C LYS A 395 -6.84 21.48 0.08
N CYS A 396 -6.77 20.33 -0.60
CA CYS A 396 -5.59 19.46 -0.58
C CYS A 396 -4.93 19.28 -1.95
N GLN A 397 -5.37 20.01 -2.97
CA GLN A 397 -4.85 19.96 -4.33
C GLN A 397 -4.69 18.53 -4.88
N ALA A 398 -5.72 17.69 -4.70
CA ALA A 398 -5.72 16.27 -5.07
C ALA A 398 -4.73 15.34 -4.30
N ALA A 399 -3.96 15.84 -3.35
CA ALA A 399 -3.04 15.02 -2.54
C ALA A 399 -3.75 14.14 -1.49
N GLY A 400 -5.03 14.42 -1.19
CA GLY A 400 -5.82 13.73 -0.15
C GLY A 400 -5.41 13.99 1.29
N LYS A 401 -4.35 14.77 1.49
CA LYS A 401 -3.80 15.09 2.81
C LYS A 401 -3.42 16.57 2.89
N VAL A 402 -3.75 17.20 4.02
CA VAL A 402 -3.24 18.52 4.43
C VAL A 402 -2.76 18.34 5.87
N ASN A 403 -1.53 17.88 6.05
CA ASN A 403 -0.94 17.39 7.32
C ASN A 403 -1.66 16.19 7.99
N LYS A 404 -2.97 16.02 7.81
CA LYS A 404 -3.80 14.84 8.17
C LYS A 404 -4.75 14.50 7.01
N LYS A 405 -5.51 13.39 7.09
CA LYS A 405 -6.54 13.03 6.09
C LYS A 405 -7.52 14.20 5.97
N CYS A 406 -7.74 14.69 4.74
CA CYS A 406 -8.62 15.82 4.51
C CYS A 406 -10.07 15.42 4.84
N PRO A 407 -10.80 16.15 5.71
CA PRO A 407 -12.16 15.76 6.12
C PRO A 407 -13.21 16.00 5.03
N LYS A 408 -12.86 16.70 3.94
CA LYS A 408 -13.78 17.09 2.87
C LYS A 408 -13.66 16.25 1.60
N CYS A 409 -12.69 15.34 1.52
CA CYS A 409 -12.48 14.54 0.32
C CYS A 409 -12.03 13.13 0.66
N ASP A 410 -12.31 12.18 -0.24
CA ASP A 410 -11.71 10.86 -0.19
C ASP A 410 -10.53 10.85 -1.16
N ASN A 411 -9.33 10.65 -0.60
CA ASN A 411 -8.07 10.57 -1.36
C ASN A 411 -7.83 11.75 -2.31
N GLY A 412 -8.29 12.94 -1.94
CA GLY A 412 -8.01 14.17 -2.68
C GLY A 412 -9.06 14.55 -3.70
N ARG A 413 -10.11 13.74 -3.85
CA ARG A 413 -11.16 13.97 -4.84
C ARG A 413 -12.51 14.15 -4.15
N ILE A 414 -13.34 15.04 -4.71
CA ILE A 414 -14.72 15.26 -4.27
C ILE A 414 -15.65 14.99 -5.43
N ALA A 415 -16.81 14.39 -5.15
CA ALA A 415 -17.85 14.25 -6.14
C ALA A 415 -18.22 15.63 -6.70
N CYS A 416 -18.28 15.74 -8.02
CA CYS A 416 -18.65 16.97 -8.69
C CYS A 416 -20.14 17.23 -8.42
N HIS A 417 -20.47 18.29 -7.67
CA HIS A 417 -21.86 18.59 -7.31
C HIS A 417 -22.74 18.91 -8.53
N LEU A 418 -22.18 19.38 -9.64
CA LEU A 418 -22.95 19.70 -10.85
C LEU A 418 -23.47 18.46 -11.58
N CYS A 419 -22.84 17.30 -11.40
CA CYS A 419 -23.27 16.03 -11.95
C CYS A 419 -23.47 14.95 -10.88
N GLU A 420 -23.42 15.36 -9.61
CA GLU A 420 -23.54 14.49 -8.44
C GLU A 420 -22.62 13.25 -8.50
N GLY A 421 -21.41 13.40 -9.04
CA GLY A 421 -20.47 12.27 -9.17
C GLY A 421 -20.59 11.46 -10.46
N SER A 422 -21.64 11.64 -11.26
CA SER A 422 -21.90 10.81 -12.46
C SER A 422 -21.06 11.18 -13.69
N GLY A 423 -20.44 12.36 -13.68
CA GLY A 423 -19.66 12.88 -14.82
C GLY A 423 -20.50 13.52 -15.93
N HIS A 424 -21.82 13.42 -15.89
CA HIS A 424 -22.73 13.96 -16.90
C HIS A 424 -24.03 14.47 -16.28
N LYS A 425 -24.75 15.39 -16.93
CA LYS A 425 -26.03 15.88 -16.38
C LYS A 425 -27.18 14.98 -16.83
N VAL A 426 -27.83 14.32 -15.87
CA VAL A 426 -29.06 13.55 -16.11
C VAL A 426 -30.19 14.52 -16.50
N CYS A 427 -30.99 14.15 -17.49
CA CYS A 427 -32.18 14.92 -17.84
C CYS A 427 -33.20 14.84 -16.71
N ASN A 428 -33.33 15.93 -15.97
CA ASN A 428 -34.27 16.12 -14.87
C ASN A 428 -35.74 15.99 -15.29
N ILE A 429 -36.05 16.12 -16.57
CA ILE A 429 -37.43 16.03 -17.06
C ILE A 429 -37.83 14.56 -17.25
N CYS A 430 -37.00 13.75 -17.90
CA CYS A 430 -37.26 12.31 -18.08
C CYS A 430 -36.57 11.40 -17.05
N GLY A 431 -35.93 11.97 -16.03
CA GLY A 431 -35.18 11.24 -15.01
C GLY A 431 -34.01 10.40 -15.55
N GLY A 432 -33.46 10.74 -16.72
CA GLY A 432 -32.39 9.95 -17.34
C GLY A 432 -32.82 8.89 -18.34
N LEU A 433 -34.13 8.64 -18.48
CA LEU A 433 -34.64 7.54 -19.32
C LEU A 433 -34.66 7.87 -20.82
N GLY A 434 -34.60 9.15 -21.17
CA GLY A 434 -34.69 9.60 -22.57
C GLY A 434 -36.10 9.55 -23.14
N GLU A 435 -37.04 8.87 -22.50
CA GLU A 435 -38.43 8.77 -22.92
C GLU A 435 -39.40 8.99 -21.77
N PHE A 436 -40.61 9.42 -22.11
CA PHE A 436 -41.75 9.46 -21.20
C PHE A 436 -42.66 8.29 -21.50
N LEU A 437 -42.92 7.44 -20.51
CA LEU A 437 -43.99 6.47 -20.57
C LEU A 437 -45.30 7.17 -20.22
N ARG A 438 -46.12 7.48 -21.22
CA ARG A 438 -47.47 8.02 -21.01
C ARG A 438 -48.49 6.90 -21.07
N THR A 439 -49.50 6.99 -20.22
CA THR A 439 -50.69 6.13 -20.32
C THR A 439 -51.32 6.32 -21.70
N CYS A 440 -51.56 5.21 -22.42
CA CYS A 440 -52.16 5.27 -23.74
C CYS A 440 -53.58 5.85 -23.62
N THR A 441 -53.80 7.04 -24.19
CA THR A 441 -55.08 7.76 -24.11
C THR A 441 -56.22 7.00 -24.78
N ARG A 442 -55.90 6.15 -25.77
CA ARG A 442 -56.89 5.37 -26.52
C ARG A 442 -57.48 4.21 -25.72
N CYS A 443 -56.74 3.63 -24.78
CA CYS A 443 -57.22 2.53 -23.93
C CYS A 443 -57.25 2.86 -22.43
N GLY A 444 -56.93 4.10 -22.06
CA GLY A 444 -56.83 4.54 -20.66
C GLY A 444 -55.78 3.78 -19.85
N GLY A 445 -54.80 3.14 -20.51
CA GLY A 445 -53.76 2.36 -19.83
C GLY A 445 -53.99 0.87 -19.72
N SER A 446 -55.17 0.39 -20.11
CA SER A 446 -55.55 -1.03 -19.98
C SER A 446 -54.88 -1.95 -21.02
N GLY A 447 -54.31 -1.39 -22.09
CA GLY A 447 -53.77 -2.16 -23.20
C GLY A 447 -54.83 -2.74 -24.13
N VAL A 448 -56.11 -2.64 -23.79
CA VAL A 448 -57.23 -3.20 -24.59
C VAL A 448 -58.32 -2.16 -24.80
N ILE A 449 -59.05 -2.26 -25.91
CA ILE A 449 -60.22 -1.42 -26.18
C ILE A 449 -61.43 -2.35 -26.27
N SER A 450 -62.43 -2.08 -25.44
CA SER A 450 -63.74 -2.72 -25.49
C SER A 450 -64.67 -1.89 -26.37
N GLY A 451 -65.10 -2.46 -27.50
CA GLY A 451 -66.06 -1.83 -28.41
C GLY A 451 -67.33 -2.67 -28.52
N TYR A 452 -68.49 -2.00 -28.53
CA TYR A 452 -69.76 -2.64 -28.88
C TYR A 452 -69.77 -2.93 -30.38
N TYR A 453 -69.75 -4.20 -30.75
CA TYR A 453 -70.15 -4.61 -32.10
C TYR A 453 -71.68 -4.67 -32.14
N SER A 454 -72.35 -3.59 -32.56
CA SER A 454 -73.71 -3.75 -33.06
C SER A 454 -73.59 -4.50 -34.39
N TYR A 455 -74.06 -5.74 -34.46
CA TYR A 455 -74.26 -6.40 -35.74
C TYR A 455 -75.12 -5.47 -36.61
N PRO A 456 -74.75 -5.21 -37.88
CA PRO A 456 -75.61 -4.45 -38.78
C PRO A 456 -76.84 -5.30 -39.09
N CYS A 457 -77.91 -5.13 -38.31
CA CYS A 457 -79.25 -5.53 -38.74
C CYS A 457 -79.58 -4.60 -39.92
N GLY A 458 -79.65 -5.15 -41.12
CA GLY A 458 -79.94 -4.40 -42.34
C GLY A 458 -81.29 -3.66 -42.27
N PRO A 459 -81.46 -2.57 -43.04
CA PRO A 459 -82.71 -1.82 -43.07
C PRO A 459 -83.75 -2.56 -43.92
N TYR A 460 -84.70 -3.26 -43.28
CA TYR A 460 -85.96 -3.61 -43.93
C TYR A 460 -87.01 -2.56 -43.57
N LEU A 461 -87.15 -1.59 -44.47
CA LEU A 461 -88.25 -0.62 -44.50
C LEU A 461 -89.27 -1.15 -45.52
N TYR A 462 -90.36 -1.76 -45.05
CA TYR A 462 -91.54 -2.02 -45.88
C TYR A 462 -92.57 -0.92 -45.62
N LEU A 463 -92.79 -0.07 -46.64
CA LEU A 463 -93.93 0.83 -46.71
C LEU A 463 -94.86 0.29 -47.80
N SER A 464 -95.97 -0.34 -47.39
CA SER A 464 -97.18 -0.38 -48.20
C SER A 464 -98.33 0.14 -47.35
N SER A 465 -99.01 1.12 -47.92
CA SER A 465 -100.21 1.81 -47.46
C SER A 465 -101.21 0.94 -46.68
N GLY A 466 -101.60 1.44 -45.50
CA GLY A 466 -102.88 1.13 -44.87
C GLY A 466 -102.84 0.02 -43.84
N ALA A 467 -102.79 0.43 -42.57
CA ALA A 467 -103.16 -0.29 -41.35
C ALA A 467 -102.51 -1.67 -41.10
N VAL A 468 -101.85 -1.83 -39.95
CA VAL A 468 -102.02 -2.97 -39.03
C VAL A 468 -101.14 -2.76 -37.79
N MET A 469 -101.75 -2.96 -36.61
CA MET A 469 -101.08 -3.13 -35.32
C MET A 469 -100.20 -4.38 -35.34
N VAL A 470 -98.94 -4.26 -34.90
CA VAL A 470 -98.13 -5.44 -34.54
C VAL A 470 -98.02 -5.52 -33.03
N VAL A 471 -98.78 -6.45 -32.46
CA VAL A 471 -98.49 -7.07 -31.16
C VAL A 471 -97.42 -8.13 -31.43
N GLY A 472 -96.20 -7.86 -30.97
CA GLY A 472 -95.06 -8.76 -31.10
C GLY A 472 -94.53 -9.16 -29.72
N THR A 473 -94.56 -10.45 -29.45
CA THR A 473 -94.17 -11.14 -28.22
C THR A 473 -92.73 -10.85 -27.79
N VAL A 474 -92.55 -10.49 -26.50
CA VAL A 474 -91.27 -10.49 -25.79
C VAL A 474 -90.64 -11.89 -25.80
N SER A 475 -89.51 -12.03 -26.49
CA SER A 475 -88.62 -13.19 -26.37
C SER A 475 -87.72 -13.03 -25.14
N PRO A 476 -87.60 -14.03 -24.24
CA PRO A 476 -86.83 -13.91 -22.99
C PRO A 476 -85.33 -14.20 -23.15
N PHE A 477 -84.77 -14.20 -24.37
CA PHE A 477 -83.33 -14.39 -24.58
C PHE A 477 -82.60 -13.05 -24.51
N TYR A 478 -82.28 -12.61 -23.29
CA TYR A 478 -81.22 -11.63 -23.05
C TYR A 478 -79.88 -12.24 -23.50
N TYR A 479 -79.55 -12.06 -24.77
CA TYR A 479 -78.17 -12.23 -25.23
C TYR A 479 -77.36 -11.12 -24.58
N TYR A 480 -76.58 -11.46 -23.54
CA TYR A 480 -75.57 -10.57 -22.99
C TYR A 480 -74.69 -10.08 -24.16
N PRO A 481 -74.49 -8.77 -24.30
CA PRO A 481 -73.61 -8.27 -25.36
C PRO A 481 -72.24 -8.89 -25.17
N ASN A 482 -71.78 -9.66 -26.17
CA ASN A 482 -70.44 -10.23 -26.17
C ASN A 482 -69.43 -9.08 -26.30
N TYR A 483 -68.81 -8.69 -25.18
CA TYR A 483 -67.72 -7.72 -25.16
C TYR A 483 -66.46 -8.39 -25.72
N ALA A 484 -66.18 -8.17 -27.00
CA ALA A 484 -64.90 -8.56 -27.57
C ALA A 484 -63.85 -7.49 -27.21
N THR A 485 -62.98 -7.79 -26.24
CA THR A 485 -61.79 -6.96 -25.97
C THR A 485 -60.75 -7.22 -27.05
N ARG A 486 -60.30 -6.16 -27.72
CA ARG A 486 -59.19 -6.25 -28.68
C ARG A 486 -57.98 -5.50 -28.15
N THR A 487 -56.80 -5.99 -28.49
CA THR A 487 -55.53 -5.33 -28.18
C THR A 487 -55.54 -3.92 -28.75
N CYS A 488 -55.22 -2.93 -27.92
CA CYS A 488 -55.21 -1.53 -28.32
C CYS A 488 -54.13 -1.33 -29.40
N PRO A 489 -54.50 -0.97 -30.65
CA PRO A 489 -53.54 -0.85 -31.74
C PRO A 489 -52.60 0.35 -31.55
N ALA A 490 -52.94 1.32 -30.68
CA ALA A 490 -52.10 2.47 -30.42
C ALA A 490 -50.92 2.18 -29.48
N CYS A 491 -51.01 1.14 -28.64
CA CYS A 491 -49.94 0.75 -27.72
C CYS A 491 -49.56 -0.74 -27.85
N ASN A 492 -50.09 -1.45 -28.84
CA ASN A 492 -49.92 -2.89 -29.02
C ASN A 492 -50.09 -3.71 -27.72
N GLY A 493 -51.08 -3.37 -26.90
CA GLY A 493 -51.35 -4.14 -25.67
C GLY A 493 -50.62 -3.71 -24.40
N THR A 494 -49.61 -2.83 -24.48
CA THR A 494 -48.80 -2.47 -23.30
C THR A 494 -49.48 -1.48 -22.35
N GLY A 495 -50.54 -0.81 -22.81
CA GLY A 495 -51.19 0.29 -22.08
C GLY A 495 -50.37 1.57 -21.99
N ARG A 496 -49.12 1.58 -22.52
CA ARG A 496 -48.21 2.71 -22.41
C ARG A 496 -47.66 3.08 -23.77
N MET A 497 -47.56 4.37 -24.04
CA MET A 497 -46.92 4.91 -25.24
C MET A 497 -45.62 5.58 -24.81
N SER A 498 -44.50 5.11 -25.36
CA SER A 498 -43.23 5.81 -25.20
C SER A 498 -43.24 7.04 -26.11
N THR A 499 -42.96 8.21 -25.53
CA THR A 499 -42.69 9.43 -26.28
C THR A 499 -41.27 9.86 -25.99
N VAL A 500 -40.46 9.98 -27.04
CA VAL A 500 -39.08 10.49 -26.97
C VAL A 500 -39.08 11.85 -26.27
N CYS A 501 -38.26 11.99 -25.22
CA CYS A 501 -38.16 13.24 -24.49
C CYS A 501 -37.56 14.32 -25.38
N SER A 502 -38.37 15.29 -25.77
CA SER A 502 -37.97 16.39 -26.66
C SER A 502 -36.84 17.25 -26.07
N TYR A 503 -36.75 17.35 -24.75
CA TYR A 503 -35.73 18.14 -24.07
C TYR A 503 -34.32 17.54 -24.12
N CYS A 504 -34.20 16.21 -24.17
CA CYS A 504 -32.91 15.54 -24.30
C CYS A 504 -32.78 14.74 -25.61
N GLY A 505 -33.72 14.92 -26.54
CA GLY A 505 -33.76 14.22 -27.83
C GLY A 505 -33.76 12.69 -27.73
N GLY A 506 -34.34 12.10 -26.67
CA GLY A 506 -34.32 10.63 -26.51
C GLY A 506 -33.16 10.03 -25.71
N ILE A 507 -32.15 10.82 -25.35
CA ILE A 507 -30.87 10.29 -24.83
C ILE A 507 -30.84 10.22 -23.29
N GLY A 508 -31.72 10.96 -22.62
CA GLY A 508 -31.78 11.01 -21.16
C GLY A 508 -30.75 11.93 -20.50
N LYS A 509 -29.96 12.68 -21.27
CA LYS A 509 -28.88 13.54 -20.75
C LYS A 509 -29.00 14.97 -21.27
N MET A 510 -28.67 15.98 -20.45
CA MET A 510 -28.77 17.41 -20.82
C MET A 510 -27.44 18.02 -21.23
N VAL A 511 -27.50 19.00 -22.13
CA VAL A 511 -26.38 19.89 -22.47
C VAL A 511 -26.21 20.94 -21.37
N CYS A 512 -24.96 21.32 -21.07
CA CYS A 512 -24.66 22.30 -20.03
C CYS A 512 -25.25 23.69 -20.35
N PRO A 513 -26.06 24.31 -19.46
CA PRO A 513 -26.74 25.57 -19.75
C PRO A 513 -25.78 26.77 -19.79
N LYS A 514 -26.06 27.73 -20.69
CA LYS A 514 -25.29 28.99 -20.88
C LYS A 514 -25.25 29.88 -19.64
N THR A 515 -26.28 29.80 -18.81
CA THR A 515 -26.43 30.56 -17.55
C THR A 515 -27.01 29.62 -16.50
N GLU A 516 -26.50 29.71 -15.28
CA GLU A 516 -27.03 28.96 -14.14
C GLU A 516 -27.62 29.94 -13.12
N LYS A 517 -28.62 29.49 -12.37
CA LYS A 517 -29.13 30.27 -11.24
C LYS A 517 -27.99 30.42 -10.24
N CYS A 518 -27.82 31.62 -9.71
CA CYS A 518 -26.81 31.86 -8.69
C CYS A 518 -27.18 31.08 -7.43
N ASP A 519 -26.31 30.16 -6.99
CA ASP A 519 -26.58 29.27 -5.86
C ASP A 519 -26.83 30.03 -4.54
N LEU A 520 -26.20 31.20 -4.37
CA LEU A 520 -26.35 32.02 -3.17
C LEU A 520 -27.70 32.71 -3.05
N CYS A 521 -28.32 33.10 -4.18
CA CYS A 521 -29.62 33.76 -4.18
C CYS A 521 -30.72 32.94 -4.85
N ASN A 522 -30.43 31.69 -5.19
CA ASN A 522 -31.33 30.73 -5.80
C ASN A 522 -32.09 31.23 -7.07
N GLY A 523 -31.47 32.11 -7.85
CA GLY A 523 -32.11 32.68 -9.03
C GLY A 523 -32.84 34.01 -8.80
N VAL A 524 -32.99 34.44 -7.55
CA VAL A 524 -33.82 35.61 -7.17
C VAL A 524 -33.07 36.93 -7.38
N GLY A 525 -31.73 36.91 -7.34
CA GLY A 525 -30.87 38.07 -7.54
C GLY A 525 -30.73 38.95 -6.29
N PHE A 526 -31.77 39.01 -5.47
CA PHE A 526 -31.83 39.85 -4.28
C PHE A 526 -32.39 39.06 -3.10
N THR A 527 -31.57 38.84 -2.07
CA THR A 527 -31.99 38.29 -0.77
C THR A 527 -31.76 39.34 0.29
N LYS A 528 -32.69 40.29 0.43
CA LYS A 528 -32.65 41.49 1.30
C LYS A 528 -31.47 42.46 1.09
N VAL A 529 -30.34 42.00 0.56
CA VAL A 529 -29.16 42.75 0.10
C VAL A 529 -28.80 42.22 -1.29
N MET A 530 -28.24 43.06 -2.17
CA MET A 530 -27.78 42.64 -3.50
C MET A 530 -26.80 41.47 -3.37
N CYS A 531 -27.07 40.36 -4.07
CA CYS A 531 -26.20 39.20 -4.03
C CYS A 531 -24.84 39.57 -4.67
N PRO A 532 -23.72 39.46 -3.94
CA PRO A 532 -22.42 39.93 -4.41
C PRO A 532 -21.89 39.13 -5.60
N ASP A 533 -22.31 37.87 -5.76
CA ASP A 533 -21.81 36.99 -6.82
C ASP A 533 -22.52 37.16 -8.16
N CYS A 534 -23.81 37.55 -8.15
CA CYS A 534 -24.56 37.79 -9.38
C CYS A 534 -24.93 39.26 -9.60
N GLU A 535 -24.56 40.14 -8.68
CA GLU A 535 -24.85 41.58 -8.72
C GLU A 535 -26.34 41.86 -9.00
N GLY A 536 -27.25 41.17 -8.30
CA GLY A 536 -28.69 41.38 -8.51
C GLY A 536 -29.31 40.66 -9.72
N ARG A 537 -28.53 40.08 -10.63
CA ARG A 537 -29.07 39.48 -11.87
C ARG A 537 -29.78 38.14 -11.68
N GLY A 538 -29.63 37.51 -10.51
CA GLY A 538 -30.19 36.20 -10.17
C GLY A 538 -29.56 35.01 -10.90
N LYS A 539 -28.93 35.25 -12.06
CA LYS A 539 -28.19 34.26 -12.82
C LYS A 539 -26.74 34.68 -12.88
N VAL A 540 -25.83 33.74 -12.65
CA VAL A 540 -24.42 33.94 -12.93
C VAL A 540 -24.12 33.43 -14.33
N THR A 541 -23.43 34.27 -15.09
CA THR A 541 -22.81 33.85 -16.34
C THR A 541 -21.86 32.72 -15.99
N CYS A 542 -22.04 31.54 -16.58
CA CYS A 542 -21.21 30.37 -16.27
C CYS A 542 -19.72 30.80 -16.35
N PRO A 543 -18.98 30.80 -15.23
CA PRO A 543 -17.66 31.44 -15.15
C PRO A 543 -16.67 30.80 -16.13
N ASP A 544 -16.91 29.53 -16.47
CA ASP A 544 -16.08 28.77 -17.38
C ASP A 544 -16.31 29.16 -18.84
N CYS A 545 -17.56 29.34 -19.29
CA CYS A 545 -17.88 29.68 -20.69
C CYS A 545 -18.10 31.17 -20.97
N LYS A 546 -18.04 32.01 -19.93
CA LYS A 546 -18.29 33.46 -20.01
C LYS A 546 -19.56 33.80 -20.82
N GLY A 547 -20.60 32.97 -20.73
CA GLY A 547 -21.90 33.21 -21.35
C GLY A 547 -22.00 32.79 -22.81
N LYS A 548 -20.93 32.26 -23.41
CA LYS A 548 -20.91 31.79 -24.80
C LYS A 548 -21.60 30.43 -24.97
N GLY A 549 -21.75 29.67 -23.88
CA GLY A 549 -22.24 28.29 -23.90
C GLY A 549 -21.17 27.25 -24.18
N PHE A 550 -19.97 27.67 -24.60
CA PHE A 550 -18.82 26.82 -24.92
C PHE A 550 -17.52 27.55 -24.57
N SER A 551 -16.55 26.83 -24.00
CA SER A 551 -15.17 27.28 -23.82
C SER A 551 -14.25 26.07 -23.66
N GLY A 552 -13.26 25.98 -24.54
CA GLY A 552 -12.23 24.95 -24.53
C GLY A 552 -11.39 25.06 -25.79
N ALA A 553 -10.06 24.98 -25.65
CA ALA A 553 -9.13 25.02 -26.79
C ALA A 553 -9.23 23.78 -27.72
N ALA A 554 -9.96 22.74 -27.31
CA ALA A 554 -10.14 21.50 -28.05
C ALA A 554 -11.03 21.61 -29.31
N GLN A 555 -11.44 22.81 -29.71
CA GLN A 555 -12.29 23.05 -30.88
C GLN A 555 -11.89 24.31 -31.66
N LYS A 556 -10.60 24.50 -31.97
CA LYS A 556 -10.27 25.24 -33.20
C LYS A 556 -10.51 24.29 -34.37
N ALA A 557 -11.49 24.59 -35.22
CA ALA A 557 -11.65 23.92 -36.50
C ALA A 557 -10.42 24.22 -37.39
N PRO A 558 -9.97 23.28 -38.24
CA PRO A 558 -8.97 23.61 -39.25
C PRO A 558 -9.63 24.56 -40.26
N GLY A 559 -9.22 25.83 -40.29
CA GLY A 559 -9.64 26.79 -41.33
C GLY A 559 -9.98 28.22 -40.91
N GLU A 560 -9.83 28.63 -39.65
CA GLU A 560 -9.99 30.04 -39.26
C GLU A 560 -8.65 30.67 -38.89
N ASP A 561 -7.88 31.04 -39.92
CA ASP A 561 -6.86 32.08 -39.82
C ASP A 561 -7.26 33.30 -40.66
N GLU A 562 -7.12 34.46 -40.02
CA GLU A 562 -6.81 35.77 -40.60
C GLU A 562 -7.65 36.30 -41.77
N LYS A 563 -8.55 37.23 -41.44
CA LYS A 563 -8.91 38.31 -42.35
C LYS A 563 -7.66 39.10 -42.73
N SER A 564 -7.24 38.99 -43.98
CA SER A 564 -6.33 39.95 -44.62
C SER A 564 -6.94 41.36 -44.66
N PRO A 565 -6.15 42.43 -44.48
CA PRO A 565 -6.45 43.73 -45.05
C PRO A 565 -5.95 43.79 -46.51
N ALA A 566 -6.78 44.34 -47.40
CA ALA A 566 -6.43 44.67 -48.78
C ALA A 566 -5.84 46.12 -48.88
N PRO A 567 -5.50 46.66 -50.07
CA PRO A 567 -4.12 46.76 -50.53
C PRO A 567 -3.62 48.19 -50.78
N SER A 568 -2.31 48.39 -50.71
CA SER A 568 -1.50 49.39 -51.42
C SER A 568 -0.04 49.01 -51.16
N GLY A 569 0.94 49.06 -52.04
CA GLY A 569 1.14 49.59 -53.38
C GLY A 569 2.67 49.69 -53.54
N ALA A 570 3.16 49.51 -54.76
CA ALA A 570 4.54 49.72 -55.23
C ALA A 570 5.61 48.62 -55.00
N ALA A 571 6.12 48.16 -56.15
CA ALA A 571 7.35 47.44 -56.44
C ALA A 571 8.62 48.31 -56.11
N PRO A 572 9.90 47.88 -56.34
CA PRO A 572 10.34 46.77 -57.19
C PRO A 572 11.61 45.95 -56.80
N ALA A 573 11.85 44.92 -57.62
CA ALA A 573 13.12 44.48 -58.22
C ALA A 573 14.03 43.42 -57.56
N SER A 574 14.48 42.53 -58.46
CA SER A 574 15.61 41.55 -58.42
C SER A 574 15.38 40.30 -57.56
N GLY A 575 15.39 39.06 -58.06
CA GLY A 575 16.34 38.36 -58.95
C GLY A 575 16.84 37.15 -58.13
N GLY A 576 16.98 35.90 -58.55
CA GLY A 576 16.86 35.17 -59.80
C GLY A 576 17.26 33.70 -59.52
N LYS A 577 16.99 32.82 -60.48
CA LYS A 577 17.54 31.44 -60.70
C LYS A 577 17.13 30.36 -59.67
N SER A 578 16.32 29.36 -60.05
CA SER A 578 16.59 28.21 -60.94
C SER A 578 17.68 27.28 -60.41
N GLN A 579 17.31 26.06 -59.99
CA GLN A 579 17.72 24.82 -60.67
C GLN A 579 17.20 23.52 -60.01
N THR A 580 16.51 22.75 -60.85
CA THR A 580 16.57 21.28 -61.11
C THR A 580 16.56 20.20 -60.02
N MET A 581 15.64 19.28 -60.30
CA MET A 581 15.40 17.90 -59.85
C MET A 581 16.54 16.87 -60.08
N VAL A 582 16.57 15.90 -59.15
CA VAL A 582 16.70 14.42 -59.32
C VAL A 582 18.13 13.83 -59.49
N PRO A 583 18.37 12.57 -59.05
CA PRO A 583 17.49 11.60 -58.36
C PRO A 583 17.73 11.43 -56.86
#